data_AF-A0A5A7QCI9-F1
#
_entry.id   AF-A0A5A7QCI9-F1
#
_cell.length_a   1.000
_cell.length_b   1.000
_cell.length_c   1.000
_cell.angle_alpha   90.00
_cell.angle_beta   90.00
_cell.angle_gamma   90.00
#
_symmetry.space_group_name_H-M   'P 1'
#
loop_
_entity.id
_entity.type
_entity.pdbx_description
1 polymer ?
#
loop_
_entity_poly.entity_id
_entity_poly.type
_entity_poly.pdbx_seq_one_letter_code
_entity_poly.pdbx_strand_id
1 'polypeptide(L)'
;MLRRKPTKIELKAEDKEELEEARRRLLLPLPLRSPHPRSLHVIPRYRPLLLNKIRSITGPVSRLAVEVEVKLRLPSKCSHRSLLSLLSPFRAATHSQHNTFYDGSAAELSSRRAILRLRFHEGADPSQKCFACLKAKAVLAGGMSRVEEDEEEVDPAAGRACFVGLGGFRNVYEWGGVKLEVDEVKYNFGEMYEVECESTEPERVKRMIEDFFIEYSDSVMSKFGIFRAGKLPCLVHYGIQSSTTFFPPPQHSGHLDIFMLSTCTLVLLDVFFF
;
A
#
# COMPACT_ATOMS: atom_id res chain seq x y z
N MET A 1 -9.36 -34.28 -16.58
CA MET A 1 -8.91 -32.88 -16.43
C MET A 1 -9.76 -31.98 -17.34
N LEU A 2 -10.72 -31.23 -16.78
CA LEU A 2 -11.61 -30.34 -17.54
C LEU A 2 -10.96 -28.96 -17.71
N ARG A 3 -10.66 -28.57 -18.96
CA ARG A 3 -10.18 -27.22 -19.30
C ARG A 3 -11.34 -26.23 -19.25
N ARG A 4 -11.34 -25.30 -18.30
CA ARG A 4 -12.28 -24.16 -18.28
C ARG A 4 -11.85 -23.12 -19.33
N LYS A 5 -12.80 -22.69 -20.18
CA LYS A 5 -12.59 -21.61 -21.15
C LYS A 5 -12.54 -20.25 -20.42
N PRO A 6 -11.73 -19.28 -20.89
CA PRO A 6 -11.66 -17.96 -20.28
C PRO A 6 -12.97 -17.20 -20.47
N THR A 7 -13.55 -16.72 -19.38
CA THR A 7 -14.75 -15.89 -19.39
C THR A 7 -14.36 -14.46 -19.74
N LYS A 8 -14.93 -13.94 -20.83
CA LYS A 8 -14.81 -12.54 -21.25
C LYS A 8 -15.56 -11.69 -20.22
N ILE A 9 -14.82 -10.93 -19.40
CA ILE A 9 -15.43 -9.96 -18.48
C ILE A 9 -15.78 -8.73 -19.32
N GLU A 10 -17.07 -8.50 -19.50
CA GLU A 10 -17.57 -7.28 -20.13
C GLU A 10 -17.61 -6.19 -19.06
N LEU A 11 -16.76 -5.17 -19.22
CA LEU A 11 -16.77 -3.97 -18.39
C LEU A 11 -18.08 -3.21 -18.64
N LYS A 12 -18.73 -2.76 -17.56
CA LYS A 12 -19.93 -1.94 -17.67
C LYS A 12 -19.58 -0.58 -18.27
N ALA A 13 -20.56 0.06 -18.90
CA ALA A 13 -20.35 1.33 -19.61
C ALA A 13 -19.87 2.44 -18.66
N GLU A 14 -20.33 2.41 -17.41
CA GLU A 14 -19.93 3.36 -16.35
C GLU A 14 -18.41 3.26 -16.04
N ASP A 15 -17.89 2.04 -15.86
CA ASP A 15 -16.47 1.80 -15.56
C ASP A 15 -15.53 2.26 -16.70
N LYS A 16 -16.05 2.26 -17.93
CA LYS A 16 -15.32 2.69 -19.13
C LYS A 16 -15.21 4.21 -19.19
N GLU A 17 -16.24 4.92 -18.74
CA GLU A 17 -16.26 6.38 -18.70
C GLU A 17 -15.33 6.92 -17.61
N GLU A 18 -15.34 6.31 -16.43
CA GLU A 18 -14.45 6.67 -15.32
C GLU A 18 -12.96 6.42 -15.68
N LEU A 19 -12.68 5.33 -16.41
CA LEU A 19 -11.34 5.04 -16.94
C LEU A 19 -10.86 6.05 -17.99
N GLU A 20 -11.76 6.55 -18.85
CA GLU A 20 -11.45 7.57 -19.85
C GLU A 20 -11.31 8.96 -19.24
N GLU A 21 -12.09 9.30 -18.21
CA GLU A 21 -11.92 10.56 -17.48
C GLU A 21 -10.57 10.62 -16.75
N ALA A 22 -10.16 9.51 -16.12
CA ALA A 22 -8.84 9.40 -15.50
C ALA A 22 -7.70 9.56 -16.52
N ARG A 23 -7.90 9.10 -17.78
CA ARG A 23 -6.94 9.31 -18.88
C ARG A 23 -6.86 10.77 -19.33
N ARG A 24 -7.99 11.47 -19.41
CA ARG A 24 -8.01 12.90 -19.80
C ARG A 24 -7.30 13.79 -18.79
N ARG A 25 -7.43 13.51 -17.48
CA ARG A 25 -6.73 14.26 -16.42
C ARG A 25 -5.20 14.09 -16.47
N LEU A 26 -4.70 13.00 -17.04
CA LEU A 26 -3.27 12.72 -17.22
C LEU A 26 -2.64 13.39 -18.46
N LEU A 27 -3.45 13.93 -19.38
CA LEU A 27 -2.98 14.59 -20.61
C LEU A 27 -2.78 16.11 -20.46
N LEU A 28 -2.99 16.67 -19.27
CA LEU A 28 -2.72 18.08 -19.01
C LEU A 28 -1.19 18.32 -18.96
N PRO A 29 -0.65 19.33 -19.66
CA PRO A 29 0.79 19.61 -19.66
C PRO A 29 1.26 19.99 -18.27
N LEU A 30 2.24 19.25 -17.73
CA LEU A 30 2.94 19.63 -16.50
C LEU A 30 3.82 20.87 -16.77
N PRO A 31 3.89 21.83 -15.84
CA PRO A 31 4.76 23.00 -16.01
C PRO A 31 6.24 22.59 -16.03
N LEU A 32 6.97 23.11 -17.03
CA LEU A 32 8.41 22.93 -17.21
C LEU A 32 9.17 23.38 -15.95
N ARG A 33 9.81 22.44 -15.25
CA ARG A 33 10.77 22.72 -14.18
C ARG A 33 12.21 22.56 -14.68
N SER A 34 13.04 23.52 -14.31
CA SER A 34 14.46 23.65 -14.63
C SER A 34 15.29 22.44 -14.15
N PRO A 35 16.41 22.11 -14.85
CA PRO A 35 17.22 20.95 -14.54
C PRO A 35 18.05 21.19 -13.27
N HIS A 36 17.86 20.37 -12.25
CA HIS A 36 18.84 20.20 -11.17
C HIS A 36 19.64 18.91 -11.41
N PRO A 37 20.95 18.91 -11.11
CA PRO A 37 21.80 17.78 -11.44
C PRO A 37 21.57 16.67 -10.42
N ARG A 38 20.93 15.58 -10.85
CA ARG A 38 21.01 14.29 -10.13
C ARG A 38 21.65 13.29 -11.06
N SER A 39 22.83 12.85 -10.64
CA SER A 39 23.63 11.85 -11.31
C SER A 39 22.88 10.50 -11.31
N LEU A 40 22.15 10.23 -12.39
CA LEU A 40 21.71 8.88 -12.74
C LEU A 40 22.94 8.16 -13.29
N HIS A 41 23.57 7.34 -12.46
CA HIS A 41 24.69 6.52 -12.92
C HIS A 41 24.19 5.49 -13.94
N VAL A 42 24.83 5.51 -15.10
CA VAL A 42 24.62 4.57 -16.20
C VAL A 42 24.93 3.15 -15.73
N ILE A 43 23.96 2.26 -15.88
CA ILE A 43 24.07 0.84 -15.55
C ILE A 43 25.28 0.24 -16.29
N PRO A 44 26.25 -0.39 -15.61
CA PRO A 44 27.29 -1.17 -16.28
C PRO A 44 26.66 -2.30 -17.08
N ARG A 45 27.11 -2.48 -18.33
CA ARG A 45 26.58 -3.46 -19.28
C ARG A 45 26.66 -4.90 -18.76
N TYR A 46 25.68 -5.35 -17.98
CA TYR A 46 25.38 -6.77 -17.79
C TYR A 46 24.29 -7.19 -18.79
N ARG A 47 24.74 -7.78 -19.91
CA ARG A 47 23.96 -8.58 -20.89
C ARG A 47 23.39 -9.83 -20.20
N PRO A 48 22.44 -10.60 -20.78
CA PRO A 48 21.25 -10.28 -21.58
C PRO A 48 19.94 -10.85 -20.95
N LEU A 49 20.01 -11.45 -19.75
CA LEU A 49 18.88 -12.21 -19.16
C LEU A 49 17.71 -11.31 -18.72
N LEU A 50 18.00 -10.17 -18.08
CA LEU A 50 16.97 -9.20 -17.66
C LEU A 50 16.29 -8.55 -18.89
N LEU A 51 17.09 -8.18 -19.90
CA LEU A 51 16.62 -7.50 -21.11
C LEU A 51 15.78 -8.40 -22.03
N ASN A 52 16.13 -9.69 -22.12
CA ASN A 52 15.35 -10.66 -22.88
C ASN A 52 13.97 -10.90 -22.26
N LYS A 53 13.83 -10.79 -20.93
CA LYS A 53 12.52 -10.92 -20.26
C LYS A 53 11.69 -9.63 -20.37
N ILE A 54 12.32 -8.45 -20.27
CA ILE A 54 11.66 -7.17 -20.61
C ILE A 54 11.11 -7.18 -22.06
N ARG A 55 11.85 -7.77 -23.00
CA ARG A 55 11.39 -7.98 -24.39
C ARG A 55 10.30 -9.04 -24.51
N SER A 56 10.39 -10.15 -23.78
CA SER A 56 9.35 -11.18 -23.69
C SER A 56 8.01 -10.64 -23.18
N ILE A 57 8.03 -9.60 -22.34
CA ILE A 57 6.83 -8.95 -21.77
C ILE A 57 6.13 -8.01 -22.78
N THR A 58 6.76 -7.73 -23.92
CA THR A 58 6.10 -7.04 -25.06
C THR A 58 5.36 -7.98 -26.01
N GLY A 59 5.46 -9.30 -25.81
CA GLY A 59 4.54 -10.29 -26.38
C GLY A 59 3.21 -10.33 -25.61
N PRO A 60 2.20 -11.11 -26.05
CA PRO A 60 0.94 -11.21 -25.34
C PRO A 60 1.19 -11.70 -23.91
N VAL A 61 1.01 -10.79 -22.94
CA VAL A 61 1.29 -10.96 -21.51
C VAL A 61 0.42 -12.10 -20.96
N SER A 62 0.97 -13.31 -20.96
CA SER A 62 0.32 -14.48 -20.38
C SER A 62 0.41 -14.41 -18.86
N ARG A 63 -0.67 -13.87 -18.25
CA ARG A 63 -1.09 -13.97 -16.84
C ARG A 63 -0.22 -13.27 -15.79
N LEU A 64 -0.26 -11.94 -15.75
CA LEU A 64 -0.03 -11.25 -14.47
C LEU A 64 -1.20 -11.61 -13.54
N ALA A 65 -0.88 -12.03 -12.31
CA ALA A 65 -1.90 -12.23 -11.29
C ALA A 65 -2.39 -10.87 -10.80
N VAL A 66 -3.68 -10.74 -10.50
CA VAL A 66 -4.21 -9.53 -9.89
C VAL A 66 -4.14 -9.71 -8.38
N GLU A 67 -3.28 -8.94 -7.72
CA GLU A 67 -3.22 -8.79 -6.28
C GLU A 67 -4.25 -7.73 -5.87
N VAL A 68 -5.03 -8.03 -4.81
CA VAL A 68 -6.01 -7.12 -4.23
C VAL A 68 -5.77 -7.04 -2.73
N GLU A 69 -5.57 -5.83 -2.22
CA GLU A 69 -5.17 -5.59 -0.84
C GLU A 69 -5.89 -4.36 -0.26
N VAL A 70 -6.20 -4.41 1.03
CA VAL A 70 -6.56 -3.23 1.82
C VAL A 70 -5.27 -2.54 2.25
N LYS A 71 -5.15 -1.22 2.05
CA LYS A 71 -4.00 -0.40 2.43
C LYS A 71 -4.44 0.81 3.24
N LEU A 72 -4.13 0.81 4.53
CA LEU A 72 -4.48 1.88 5.46
C LEU A 72 -3.23 2.49 6.07
N ARG A 73 -3.19 3.81 6.16
CA ARG A 73 -2.09 4.56 6.76
C ARG A 73 -2.37 4.85 8.21
N LEU A 74 -1.39 4.56 9.06
CA LEU A 74 -1.40 4.98 10.46
C LEU A 74 -0.77 6.38 10.58
N PRO A 75 -1.32 7.26 11.42
CA PRO A 75 -0.93 8.67 11.44
C PRO A 75 0.40 8.92 12.16
N SER A 76 0.79 8.04 13.08
CA SER A 76 1.98 8.26 13.90
C SER A 76 2.66 6.96 14.35
N LYS A 77 3.91 7.11 14.82
CA LYS A 77 4.67 6.05 15.48
C LYS A 77 3.96 5.52 16.72
N CYS A 78 3.24 6.39 17.44
CA CYS A 78 2.48 6.02 18.62
C CYS A 78 1.31 5.11 18.23
N SER A 79 0.53 5.49 17.22
CA SER A 79 -0.59 4.68 16.71
C SER A 79 -0.08 3.32 16.19
N HIS A 80 1.06 3.31 15.50
CA HIS A 80 1.75 2.07 15.09
C HIS A 80 2.15 1.19 16.28
N ARG A 81 2.83 1.74 17.30
CA ARG A 81 3.23 0.98 18.50
C ARG A 81 2.04 0.43 19.26
N SER A 82 0.99 1.23 19.44
CA SER A 82 -0.25 0.80 20.08
C SER A 82 -0.87 -0.38 19.33
N LEU A 83 -0.93 -0.30 18.00
CA LEU A 83 -1.42 -1.40 17.18
C LEU A 83 -0.56 -2.67 17.30
N LEU A 84 0.78 -2.55 17.23
CA LEU A 84 1.67 -3.70 17.41
C LEU A 84 1.48 -4.36 18.78
N SER A 85 1.22 -3.56 19.83
CA SER A 85 0.93 -4.07 21.18
C SER A 85 -0.38 -4.85 21.20
N LEU A 86 -1.45 -4.31 20.60
CA LEU A 86 -2.76 -4.95 20.50
C LEU A 86 -2.70 -6.26 19.71
N LEU A 87 -1.93 -6.28 18.62
CA LEU A 87 -1.78 -7.45 17.76
C LEU A 87 -0.74 -8.46 18.26
N SER A 88 0.00 -8.16 19.33
CA SER A 88 1.09 -9.02 19.83
C SER A 88 0.70 -10.49 20.05
N PRO A 89 -0.52 -10.85 20.53
CA PRO A 89 -0.91 -12.25 20.68
C PRO A 89 -1.07 -13.01 19.35
N PHE A 90 -1.18 -12.29 18.24
CA PHE A 90 -1.46 -12.82 16.89
C PHE A 90 -0.21 -12.82 16.00
N ARG A 91 0.97 -12.50 16.54
CA ARG A 91 2.19 -12.30 15.75
C ARG A 91 2.69 -13.62 15.16
N ALA A 92 2.74 -13.70 13.84
CA ALA A 92 3.26 -14.86 13.11
C ALA A 92 4.74 -14.69 12.76
N ALA A 93 5.15 -13.52 12.25
CA ALA A 93 6.52 -13.29 11.80
C ALA A 93 6.94 -11.82 11.84
N THR A 94 8.25 -11.58 11.74
CA THR A 94 8.84 -10.25 11.54
C THR A 94 9.90 -10.35 10.46
N HIS A 95 9.81 -9.49 9.44
CA HIS A 95 10.75 -9.48 8.33
C HIS A 95 11.41 -8.11 8.25
N SER A 96 12.75 -8.09 8.20
CA SER A 96 13.50 -6.92 7.72
C SER A 96 13.56 -7.01 6.20
N GLN A 97 13.12 -5.96 5.52
CA GLN A 97 13.05 -5.92 4.06
C GLN A 97 13.82 -4.72 3.53
N HIS A 98 14.68 -4.99 2.55
CA HIS A 98 15.32 -3.95 1.74
C HIS A 98 14.77 -4.01 0.33
N ASN A 99 14.15 -2.93 -0.15
CA ASN A 99 13.52 -2.86 -1.46
C ASN A 99 14.30 -1.89 -2.34
N THR A 100 14.88 -2.36 -3.45
CA THR A 100 15.43 -1.50 -4.50
C THR A 100 14.46 -1.41 -5.66
N PHE A 101 14.49 -0.28 -6.37
CA PHE A 101 13.56 -0.01 -7.48
C PHE A 101 14.31 0.40 -8.73
N TYR A 102 13.83 -0.07 -9.87
CA TYR A 102 14.47 0.13 -11.16
C TYR A 102 13.48 0.70 -12.17
N ASP A 103 14.03 1.56 -13.02
CA ASP A 103 13.37 2.07 -14.22
C ASP A 103 14.44 2.27 -15.29
N GLY A 104 14.03 2.38 -16.55
CA GLY A 104 14.95 2.78 -17.60
C GLY A 104 15.29 4.27 -17.52
N SER A 105 16.35 4.67 -18.21
CA SER A 105 16.84 6.05 -18.20
C SER A 105 15.83 7.06 -18.76
N ALA A 106 14.86 6.59 -19.57
CA ALA A 106 13.78 7.39 -20.11
C ALA A 106 12.45 7.18 -19.36
N ALA A 107 12.50 6.62 -18.15
CA ALA A 107 11.32 6.32 -17.33
C ALA A 107 10.31 5.39 -18.03
N GLU A 108 10.80 4.41 -18.79
CA GLU A 108 10.01 3.51 -19.63
C GLU A 108 8.97 2.72 -18.83
N LEU A 109 9.33 2.22 -17.64
CA LEU A 109 8.38 1.50 -16.78
C LEU A 109 7.38 2.47 -16.16
N SER A 110 7.86 3.59 -15.60
CA SER A 110 6.97 4.60 -15.01
C SER A 110 5.96 5.14 -16.03
N SER A 111 6.38 5.38 -17.28
CA SER A 111 5.51 5.85 -18.37
C SER A 111 4.37 4.87 -18.68
N ARG A 112 4.55 3.60 -18.34
CA ARG A 112 3.57 2.51 -18.50
C ARG A 112 2.90 2.13 -17.19
N ARG A 113 3.03 2.96 -16.14
CA ARG A 113 2.54 2.69 -14.78
C ARG A 113 3.03 1.33 -14.26
N ALA A 114 4.30 1.02 -14.51
CA ALA A 114 4.96 -0.19 -14.06
C ALA A 114 6.16 0.15 -13.15
N ILE A 115 6.46 -0.78 -12.25
CA ILE A 115 7.53 -0.67 -11.25
C ILE A 115 8.23 -2.02 -11.19
N LEU A 116 9.55 -2.02 -11.39
CA LEU A 116 10.39 -3.18 -11.10
C LEU A 116 11.02 -2.99 -9.73
N ARG A 117 10.78 -3.94 -8.82
CA ARG A 117 11.34 -3.96 -7.46
C ARG A 117 12.20 -5.21 -7.28
N LEU A 118 13.37 -5.06 -6.66
CA LEU A 118 14.03 -6.19 -6.02
C LEU A 118 13.82 -6.07 -4.51
N ARG A 119 13.35 -7.15 -3.88
CA ARG A 119 13.13 -7.24 -2.43
C ARG A 119 14.11 -8.24 -1.84
N PHE A 120 14.96 -7.78 -0.93
CA PHE A 120 15.85 -8.60 -0.13
C PHE A 120 15.23 -8.83 1.25
N HIS A 121 15.19 -10.09 1.68
CA HIS A 121 14.83 -10.44 3.04
C HIS A 121 16.10 -10.57 3.88
N GLU A 122 16.21 -9.72 4.90
CA GLU A 122 17.32 -9.74 5.85
C GLU A 122 16.91 -10.52 7.10
N GLY A 123 17.73 -11.49 7.51
CA GLY A 123 17.47 -12.35 8.66
C GLY A 123 18.66 -13.26 8.99
N ALA A 124 18.52 -14.06 10.06
CA ALA A 124 19.56 -14.98 10.56
C ALA A 124 19.80 -16.21 9.67
N ASP A 125 19.02 -16.36 8.59
CA ASP A 125 19.16 -17.44 7.63
C ASP A 125 20.37 -17.15 6.71
N PRO A 126 21.32 -18.10 6.56
CA PRO A 126 22.41 -17.97 5.59
C PRO A 126 21.93 -17.88 4.13
N SER A 127 20.73 -18.36 3.83
CA SER A 127 20.06 -18.20 2.53
C SER A 127 19.25 -16.90 2.48
N GLN A 128 19.96 -15.77 2.36
CA GLN A 128 19.31 -14.51 2.02
C GLN A 128 18.45 -14.70 0.78
N LYS A 129 17.17 -14.31 0.83
CA LYS A 129 16.27 -14.41 -0.33
C LYS A 129 16.16 -13.07 -1.04
N CYS A 130 16.09 -13.11 -2.36
CA CYS A 130 15.86 -11.96 -3.21
C CYS A 130 14.71 -12.27 -4.17
N PHE A 131 13.76 -11.35 -4.29
CA PHE A 131 12.62 -11.48 -5.19
C PHE A 131 12.60 -10.32 -6.17
N ALA A 132 12.42 -10.62 -7.46
CA ALA A 132 12.14 -9.63 -8.49
C ALA A 132 10.62 -9.55 -8.69
N CYS A 133 10.05 -8.37 -8.40
CA CYS A 133 8.61 -8.12 -8.52
C CYS A 133 8.39 -7.07 -9.60
N LEU A 134 7.61 -7.41 -10.63
CA LEU A 134 7.06 -6.43 -11.58
C LEU A 134 5.61 -6.15 -11.19
N LYS A 135 5.35 -4.92 -10.74
CA LYS A 135 3.99 -4.43 -10.47
C LYS A 135 3.56 -3.46 -11.55
N ALA A 136 2.38 -3.62 -12.13
CA ALA A 136 1.87 -2.78 -13.21
C ALA A 136 0.40 -2.39 -13.03
N LYS A 137 0.02 -1.26 -13.62
CA LYS A 137 -1.36 -0.75 -13.67
C LYS A 137 -2.03 -0.61 -12.30
N ALA A 138 -1.25 -0.36 -11.26
CA ALA A 138 -1.77 -0.20 -9.90
C ALA A 138 -2.86 0.87 -9.84
N VAL A 139 -3.99 0.53 -9.23
CA VAL A 139 -5.08 1.45 -8.88
C VAL A 139 -5.24 1.39 -7.36
N LEU A 140 -5.26 2.56 -6.71
CA LEU A 140 -5.46 2.68 -5.27
C LEU A 140 -6.57 3.70 -5.03
N ALA A 141 -7.69 3.24 -4.49
CA ALA A 141 -8.88 4.05 -4.21
C ALA A 141 -9.62 3.50 -3.00
N GLY A 142 -10.13 4.37 -2.13
CA GLY A 142 -10.90 3.97 -0.94
C GLY A 142 -10.15 2.99 -0.02
N GLY A 143 -8.83 3.15 0.12
CA GLY A 143 -7.99 2.25 0.91
C GLY A 143 -7.86 0.84 0.32
N MET A 144 -8.22 0.63 -0.95
CA MET A 144 -8.09 -0.65 -1.65
C MET A 144 -7.16 -0.50 -2.85
N SER A 145 -6.15 -1.36 -2.91
CA SER A 145 -5.19 -1.44 -4.01
C SER A 145 -5.48 -2.68 -4.85
N ARG A 146 -5.44 -2.48 -6.15
CA ARG A 146 -5.50 -3.54 -7.16
C ARG A 146 -4.33 -3.37 -8.10
N VAL A 147 -3.51 -4.40 -8.23
CA VAL A 147 -2.28 -4.32 -9.03
C VAL A 147 -2.05 -5.64 -9.77
N GLU A 148 -1.58 -5.53 -11.02
CA GLU A 148 -1.08 -6.69 -11.74
C GLU A 148 0.35 -6.95 -11.25
N GLU A 149 0.61 -8.14 -10.72
CA GLU A 149 1.91 -8.53 -10.19
C GLU A 149 2.41 -9.85 -10.80
N ASP A 150 3.72 -9.88 -11.02
CA ASP A 150 4.52 -11.09 -11.26
C ASP A 150 5.76 -11.01 -10.37
N GLU A 151 5.99 -12.05 -9.58
CA GLU A 151 7.09 -12.14 -8.61
C GLU A 151 7.86 -13.45 -8.83
N GLU A 152 9.19 -13.35 -8.90
CA GLU A 152 10.08 -14.49 -9.09
C GLU A 152 11.26 -14.40 -8.12
N GLU A 153 11.64 -15.52 -7.51
CA GLU A 153 12.86 -15.59 -6.70
C GLU A 153 14.09 -15.53 -7.62
N VAL A 154 15.06 -14.69 -7.26
CA VAL A 154 16.31 -14.48 -8.02
C VAL A 154 17.52 -14.62 -7.11
N ASP A 155 18.68 -14.87 -7.71
CA ASP A 155 19.94 -14.92 -6.97
C ASP A 155 20.23 -13.56 -6.29
N PRO A 156 20.41 -13.52 -4.95
CA PRO A 156 20.72 -12.28 -4.23
C PRO A 156 22.03 -11.63 -4.68
N ALA A 157 23.02 -12.40 -5.13
CA ALA A 157 24.28 -11.83 -5.59
C ALA A 157 24.08 -11.03 -6.89
N ALA A 158 23.27 -11.51 -7.83
CA ALA A 158 22.88 -10.77 -9.02
C ALA A 158 22.10 -9.48 -8.70
N GLY A 159 21.20 -9.50 -7.71
CA GLY A 159 20.39 -8.33 -7.34
C GLY A 159 21.21 -7.18 -6.75
N ARG A 160 22.26 -7.48 -5.97
CA ARG A 160 23.10 -6.47 -5.29
C ARG A 160 23.98 -5.63 -6.23
N ALA A 161 24.09 -5.96 -7.51
CA ALA A 161 24.95 -5.20 -8.43
C ALA A 161 24.37 -3.83 -8.84
N CYS A 162 23.11 -3.52 -8.53
CA CYS A 162 22.42 -2.31 -8.98
C CYS A 162 21.82 -1.55 -7.77
N PHE A 163 22.44 -0.46 -7.29
CA PHE A 163 22.05 0.13 -5.98
C PHE A 163 21.41 1.53 -6.03
N VAL A 164 20.10 1.58 -5.74
CA VAL A 164 19.41 2.63 -4.96
C VAL A 164 18.18 1.97 -4.30
N GLY A 165 17.99 2.10 -2.98
CA GLY A 165 16.95 1.36 -2.25
C GLY A 165 16.30 2.07 -1.06
N LEU A 166 15.23 1.44 -0.57
CA LEU A 166 14.40 1.79 0.60
C LEU A 166 14.43 0.63 1.60
N GLY A 167 14.62 0.94 2.88
CA GLY A 167 14.52 -0.05 3.96
C GLY A 167 13.18 0.01 4.69
N GLY A 168 12.77 -1.11 5.30
CA GLY A 168 11.60 -1.15 6.16
C GLY A 168 11.50 -2.44 6.97
N PHE A 169 10.64 -2.42 7.99
CA PHE A 169 10.26 -3.58 8.78
C PHE A 169 8.81 -3.94 8.50
N ARG A 170 8.54 -5.24 8.40
CA ARG A 170 7.21 -5.79 8.21
C ARG A 170 6.90 -6.77 9.33
N ASN A 171 5.81 -6.53 10.05
CA ASN A 171 5.30 -7.43 11.07
C ASN A 171 4.08 -8.15 10.51
N VAL A 172 4.05 -9.48 10.57
CA VAL A 172 2.97 -10.30 10.03
C VAL A 172 2.16 -10.89 11.18
N TYR A 173 0.84 -10.80 11.08
CA TYR A 173 -0.11 -11.27 12.09
C TYR A 173 -1.21 -12.13 11.47
N GLU A 174 -1.63 -13.17 12.18
CA GLU A 174 -2.82 -13.97 11.87
C GLU A 174 -3.97 -13.54 12.78
N TRP A 175 -4.85 -12.68 12.26
CA TRP A 175 -5.88 -12.02 13.05
C TRP A 175 -7.24 -12.16 12.37
N GLY A 176 -8.26 -12.61 13.10
CA GLY A 176 -9.63 -12.72 12.55
C GLY A 176 -9.76 -13.61 11.30
N GLY A 177 -8.84 -14.56 11.10
CA GLY A 177 -8.79 -15.41 9.90
C GLY A 177 -8.15 -14.75 8.68
N VAL A 178 -7.53 -13.57 8.83
CA VAL A 178 -6.79 -12.88 7.77
C VAL A 178 -5.33 -12.65 8.17
N LYS A 179 -4.49 -12.37 7.17
CA LYS A 179 -3.07 -12.05 7.35
C LYS A 179 -2.87 -10.54 7.28
N LEU A 180 -2.60 -9.91 8.42
CA LEU A 180 -2.26 -8.48 8.47
C LEU A 180 -0.75 -8.28 8.37
N GLU A 181 -0.34 -7.34 7.53
CA GLU A 181 1.04 -6.89 7.42
C GLU A 181 1.12 -5.44 7.92
N VAL A 182 1.81 -5.23 9.04
CA VAL A 182 2.01 -3.91 9.65
C VAL A 182 3.43 -3.45 9.40
N ASP A 183 3.55 -2.40 8.59
CA ASP A 183 4.81 -1.90 8.05
C ASP A 183 5.30 -0.64 8.77
N GLU A 184 6.60 -0.59 9.02
CA GLU A 184 7.38 0.62 9.30
C GLU A 184 8.35 0.86 8.14
N VAL A 185 8.07 1.86 7.31
CA VAL A 185 8.87 2.22 6.14
C VAL A 185 9.75 3.42 6.46
N LYS A 186 11.04 3.32 6.15
CA LYS A 186 12.01 4.38 6.41
C LYS A 186 12.45 5.05 5.10
N TYR A 187 12.07 6.30 4.93
CA TYR A 187 12.53 7.17 3.86
C TYR A 187 13.58 8.14 4.38
N ASN A 188 14.41 8.70 3.49
CA ASN A 188 15.36 9.77 3.86
C ASN A 188 14.66 11.06 4.34
N PHE A 189 13.36 11.19 4.07
CA PHE A 189 12.55 12.37 4.38
C PHE A 189 11.44 12.08 5.42
N GLY A 190 11.49 10.93 6.10
CA GLY A 190 10.57 10.60 7.19
C GLY A 190 10.22 9.11 7.28
N GLU A 191 9.51 8.76 8.35
CA GLU A 191 8.97 7.42 8.57
C GLU A 191 7.49 7.38 8.16
N MET A 192 7.03 6.24 7.66
CA MET A 192 5.62 5.98 7.34
C MET A 192 5.20 4.63 7.92
N TYR A 193 3.95 4.56 8.36
CA TYR A 193 3.37 3.36 8.93
C TYR A 193 2.10 2.99 8.15
N GLU A 194 2.00 1.72 7.75
CA GLU A 194 0.91 1.23 6.91
C GLU A 194 0.46 -0.15 7.39
N VAL A 195 -0.83 -0.44 7.23
CA VAL A 195 -1.40 -1.78 7.37
C VAL A 195 -1.87 -2.24 6.01
N GLU A 196 -1.36 -3.38 5.58
CA GLU A 196 -1.75 -4.07 4.36
C GLU A 196 -2.45 -5.39 4.72
N CYS A 197 -3.50 -5.75 3.96
CA CYS A 197 -4.11 -7.07 4.03
C CYS A 197 -4.56 -7.51 2.63
N GLU A 198 -3.86 -8.49 2.07
CA GLU A 198 -4.28 -9.15 0.83
C GLU A 198 -5.57 -9.95 1.08
N SER A 199 -6.58 -9.80 0.22
CA SER A 199 -7.85 -10.50 0.38
C SER A 199 -8.66 -10.55 -0.91
N THR A 200 -9.43 -11.63 -1.07
CA THR A 200 -10.48 -11.73 -2.11
C THR A 200 -11.78 -11.05 -1.71
N GLU A 201 -11.92 -10.65 -0.44
CA GLU A 201 -13.07 -9.91 0.11
C GLU A 201 -12.59 -8.59 0.76
N PRO A 202 -11.97 -7.66 0.01
CA PRO A 202 -11.29 -6.51 0.59
C PRO A 202 -12.23 -5.56 1.35
N GLU A 203 -13.48 -5.39 0.94
CA GLU A 203 -14.44 -4.52 1.64
C GLU A 203 -14.84 -5.08 3.00
N ARG A 204 -14.99 -6.41 3.10
CA ARG A 204 -15.28 -7.09 4.37
C ARG A 204 -14.09 -6.95 5.32
N VAL A 205 -12.89 -7.20 4.82
CA VAL A 205 -11.65 -7.09 5.61
C VAL A 205 -11.43 -5.65 6.05
N LYS A 206 -11.66 -4.68 5.16
CA LYS A 206 -11.58 -3.26 5.52
C LYS A 206 -12.49 -2.98 6.71
N ARG A 207 -13.79 -3.26 6.63
CA ARG A 207 -14.73 -3.05 7.76
C ARG A 207 -14.27 -3.69 9.07
N MET A 208 -13.77 -4.93 9.02
CA MET A 208 -13.21 -5.58 10.22
C MET A 208 -12.05 -4.78 10.82
N ILE A 209 -11.14 -4.28 9.98
CA ILE A 209 -10.03 -3.43 10.42
C ILE A 209 -10.54 -2.09 10.95
N GLU A 210 -11.52 -1.47 10.30
CA GLU A 210 -12.13 -0.21 10.73
C GLU A 210 -12.78 -0.32 12.12
N ASP A 211 -13.44 -1.43 12.42
CA ASP A 211 -14.08 -1.70 13.72
C ASP A 211 -13.05 -1.94 14.84
N PHE A 212 -11.84 -2.40 14.49
CA PHE A 212 -10.78 -2.70 15.47
C PHE A 212 -9.82 -1.52 15.71
N PHE A 213 -9.65 -0.63 14.73
CA PHE A 213 -8.62 0.40 14.74
C PHE A 213 -9.17 1.74 15.25
N ILE A 214 -8.38 2.42 16.08
CA ILE A 214 -8.79 3.69 16.69
C ILE A 214 -8.50 4.88 15.75
N GLU A 215 -7.40 4.83 14.99
CA GLU A 215 -6.96 5.96 14.17
C GLU A 215 -6.22 5.49 12.92
N TYR A 216 -6.79 5.73 11.74
CA TYR A 216 -6.20 5.43 10.44
C TYR A 216 -6.77 6.38 9.36
N SER A 217 -6.16 6.34 8.18
CA SER A 217 -6.70 6.94 6.95
C SER A 217 -6.47 5.99 5.78
N ASP A 218 -7.26 6.11 4.73
CA ASP A 218 -6.99 5.37 3.49
C ASP A 218 -5.62 5.78 2.93
N SER A 219 -4.80 4.80 2.55
CA SER A 219 -3.58 5.10 1.82
C SER A 219 -3.93 5.67 0.44
N VAL A 220 -3.39 6.86 0.14
CA VAL A 220 -3.64 7.57 -1.13
C VAL A 220 -2.52 7.39 -2.16
N MET A 221 -1.37 6.85 -1.73
CA MET A 221 -0.20 6.65 -2.58
C MET A 221 0.53 5.37 -2.16
N SER A 222 1.10 4.66 -3.14
CA SER A 222 1.95 3.51 -2.86
C SER A 222 3.30 3.93 -2.26
N LYS A 223 3.94 3.01 -1.54
CA LYS A 223 5.30 3.21 -0.98
C LYS A 223 6.32 3.74 -2.00
N PHE A 224 6.27 3.23 -3.23
CA PHE A 224 7.12 3.69 -4.34
C PHE A 224 6.72 5.07 -4.86
N GLY A 225 5.40 5.34 -4.98
CA GLY A 225 4.92 6.66 -5.35
C GLY A 225 5.40 7.74 -4.37
N ILE A 226 5.39 7.43 -3.07
CA ILE A 226 5.90 8.30 -2.00
C ILE A 226 7.42 8.50 -2.13
N PHE A 227 8.18 7.42 -2.34
CA PHE A 227 9.62 7.49 -2.58
C PHE A 227 9.98 8.42 -3.74
N ARG A 228 9.29 8.25 -4.88
CA ARG A 228 9.49 9.07 -6.08
C ARG A 228 9.11 10.53 -5.85
N ALA A 229 8.06 10.79 -5.08
CA ALA A 229 7.62 12.15 -4.74
C ALA A 229 8.63 12.88 -3.83
N GLY A 230 9.46 12.14 -3.09
CA GLY A 230 10.48 12.73 -2.20
C GLY A 230 9.89 13.45 -0.97
N LYS A 231 8.63 13.17 -0.64
CA LYS A 231 7.91 13.76 0.49
C LYS A 231 6.78 12.82 0.94
N LEU A 232 6.44 12.86 2.22
CA LEU A 232 5.30 12.13 2.75
C LEU A 232 3.98 12.79 2.29
N PRO A 233 2.91 12.00 2.03
CA PRO A 233 1.59 12.56 1.78
C PRO A 233 1.08 13.26 3.06
N CYS A 234 0.30 14.32 2.91
CA CYS A 234 -0.45 14.86 4.05
C CYS A 234 -1.44 13.81 4.56
N LEU A 235 -1.59 13.68 5.88
CA LEU A 235 -2.64 12.86 6.45
C LEU A 235 -3.97 13.57 6.24
N VAL A 236 -4.91 12.90 5.59
CA VAL A 236 -6.29 13.37 5.51
C VAL A 236 -6.98 12.79 6.74
N HIS A 237 -7.14 13.60 7.79
CA HIS A 237 -8.00 13.22 8.91
C HIS A 237 -9.44 13.24 8.40
N TYR A 238 -10.02 12.07 8.16
CA TYR A 238 -11.47 11.96 8.20
C TYR A 238 -11.85 12.19 9.67
N GLY A 239 -12.54 13.30 9.94
CA GLY A 239 -13.07 13.58 11.26
C GLY A 239 -14.10 12.52 11.63
N ILE A 240 -13.66 11.42 12.22
CA ILE A 240 -14.56 10.49 12.89
C ILE A 240 -14.94 11.17 14.20
N GLN A 241 -16.18 11.65 14.28
CA GLN A 241 -16.81 11.91 15.57
C GLN A 241 -16.83 10.58 16.32
N SER A 242 -15.91 10.40 17.27
CA SER A 242 -15.96 9.31 18.22
C SER A 242 -17.14 9.54 19.16
N SER A 243 -18.34 9.10 18.78
CA SER A 243 -19.40 8.81 19.75
C SER A 243 -19.18 7.40 20.30
N THR A 244 -18.02 7.17 20.92
CA THR A 244 -17.75 5.95 21.67
C THR A 244 -18.08 6.23 23.13
N THR A 245 -19.35 6.10 23.49
CA THR A 245 -19.71 5.89 24.90
C THR A 245 -19.14 4.53 25.31
N PHE A 246 -18.03 4.57 26.03
CA PHE A 246 -17.42 3.43 26.68
C PHE A 246 -18.39 2.93 27.76
N PHE A 247 -19.13 1.85 27.49
CA PHE A 247 -19.86 1.12 28.53
C PHE A 247 -18.89 0.11 29.16
N PRO A 248 -18.49 0.26 30.44
CA PRO A 248 -17.85 -0.83 31.15
C PRO A 248 -18.86 -1.98 31.37
N PRO A 249 -18.40 -3.24 31.45
CA PRO A 249 -19.28 -4.39 31.66
C PRO A 249 -20.02 -4.26 33.00
N PRO A 250 -21.25 -4.80 33.11
CA PRO A 250 -22.09 -4.62 34.28
C PRO A 250 -21.44 -5.28 35.50
N GLN A 251 -21.06 -4.47 36.48
CA GLN A 251 -20.77 -4.95 37.82
C GLN A 251 -22.08 -5.12 38.57
N HIS A 252 -22.36 -6.35 39.01
CA HIS A 252 -23.41 -6.66 39.96
C HIS A 252 -23.18 -5.89 41.27
N SER A 253 -23.94 -4.82 41.50
CA SER A 253 -24.41 -4.46 42.84
C SER A 253 -25.52 -3.41 42.71
N GLY A 254 -26.67 -3.70 43.32
CA GLY A 254 -27.82 -2.82 43.28
C GLY A 254 -27.61 -1.59 44.15
N HIS A 255 -27.95 -0.42 43.61
CA HIS A 255 -28.66 0.63 44.33
C HIS A 255 -29.19 1.65 43.31
N LEU A 256 -30.46 2.02 43.47
CA LEU A 256 -31.14 3.09 42.75
C LEU A 256 -30.48 4.44 43.07
N ASP A 257 -30.27 5.28 42.05
CA ASP A 257 -30.44 6.74 42.19
C ASP A 257 -30.78 7.41 40.85
N ILE A 258 -31.67 8.39 40.95
CA ILE A 258 -32.35 9.16 39.90
C ILE A 258 -31.66 10.53 39.74
N PHE A 259 -31.84 11.19 38.58
CA PHE A 259 -31.52 12.59 38.18
C PHE A 259 -30.17 12.79 37.46
N MET A 260 -30.01 13.54 36.35
CA MET A 260 -30.78 14.62 35.72
C MET A 260 -30.63 14.62 34.18
N LEU A 261 -31.69 15.01 33.48
CA LEU A 261 -31.68 15.45 32.08
C LEU A 261 -30.96 16.81 31.97
N SER A 262 -30.05 16.97 31.01
CA SER A 262 -29.58 18.30 30.59
C SER A 262 -29.30 18.33 29.08
N THR A 263 -29.68 19.46 28.50
CA THR A 263 -30.05 19.76 27.12
C THR A 263 -28.91 19.74 26.10
N CYS A 264 -29.21 19.19 24.92
CA CYS A 264 -28.44 19.35 23.69
C CYS A 264 -28.40 20.83 23.25
N THR A 265 -27.20 21.34 22.97
CA THR A 265 -27.04 22.55 22.14
C THR A 265 -26.27 22.15 20.89
N LEU A 266 -26.97 22.10 19.76
CA LEU A 266 -26.41 21.98 18.41
C LEU A 266 -25.84 23.34 18.00
N VAL A 267 -24.54 23.40 17.68
CA VAL A 267 -23.98 24.50 16.90
C VAL A 267 -23.80 24.00 15.47
N LEU A 268 -24.75 24.39 14.61
CA LEU A 268 -24.60 24.41 13.16
C LEU A 268 -23.67 25.58 12.81
N LEU A 269 -22.57 25.31 12.12
CA LEU A 269 -21.86 26.33 11.37
C LEU A 269 -21.89 25.95 9.89
N ASP A 270 -22.88 26.52 9.22
CA ASP A 270 -22.85 26.83 7.79
C ASP A 270 -21.66 27.74 7.52
N VAL A 271 -20.84 27.40 6.52
CA VAL A 271 -19.98 28.39 5.84
C VAL A 271 -20.09 28.17 4.34
N PHE A 272 -20.91 28.99 3.71
CA PHE A 272 -20.86 29.35 2.31
C PHE A 272 -20.45 30.84 2.18
N PHE A 273 -19.65 31.13 1.15
CA PHE A 273 -19.21 32.44 0.61
C PHE A 273 -18.11 33.23 1.34
N PHE A 274 -16.90 33.30 0.76
CA PHE A 274 -16.55 34.19 -0.36
C PHE A 274 -15.46 33.54 -1.23
#